data_AF-A0A081QQL8-F1
#
_entry.id   AF-A0A081QQL8-F1
#
_cell.length_a   1.000
_cell.length_b   1.000
_cell.length_c   1.000
_cell.angle_alpha   90.00
_cell.angle_beta   90.00
_cell.angle_gamma   90.00
#
_symmetry.space_group_name_H-M   'P 1'
#
loop_
_entity.id
_entity.type
_entity.pdbx_description
1 polymer ?
#
loop_
_entity_poly.entity_id
_entity_poly.type
_entity_poly.pdbx_seq_one_letter_code
_entity_poly.pdbx_strand_id
1 'polypeptide(L)'
;METVTKTGSFISMFALSFLAVFREGAETILFYVGILPRISSFEFVLGISLALLVLVIISIVMNKASQFFLPHKVFFILTWMIYALAFKMLGVSVHALQLTNMAPNHLLTGFPTIDLLGIYPSWEGLASQLLFAIIVLIVTFRQGEK
;
A
#
# COMPACT_ATOMS: atom_id res chain seq x y z
N MET A 1 23.89 -4.18 -16.42
CA MET A 1 23.58 -5.03 -15.24
C MET A 1 24.54 -4.81 -14.06
N GLU A 2 25.72 -4.22 -14.25
CA GLU A 2 26.75 -4.09 -13.19
C GLU A 2 26.58 -2.95 -12.18
N THR A 3 25.65 -2.00 -12.40
CA THR A 3 25.44 -0.88 -11.47
C THR A 3 24.60 -1.26 -10.25
N VAL A 4 23.93 -2.42 -10.28
CA VAL A 4 23.02 -2.90 -9.21
C VAL A 4 23.80 -3.69 -8.14
N THR A 5 24.96 -4.26 -8.48
CA THR A 5 25.76 -5.09 -7.57
C THR A 5 26.67 -4.30 -6.63
N LYS A 6 26.88 -2.98 -6.84
CA LYS A 6 27.79 -2.18 -6.00
C LYS A 6 27.16 -1.39 -4.86
N THR A 7 25.83 -1.29 -4.78
CA THR A 7 25.17 -0.41 -3.78
C THR A 7 23.90 -1.05 -3.24
N GLY A 8 24.00 -1.96 -2.26
CA GLY A 8 22.86 -2.38 -1.40
C GLY A 8 21.55 -2.87 -2.08
N SER A 9 21.56 -3.11 -3.40
CA SER A 9 20.33 -3.10 -4.22
C SER A 9 19.63 -4.46 -4.25
N PHE A 10 20.35 -5.56 -4.09
CA PHE A 10 19.74 -6.90 -4.03
C PHE A 10 18.78 -7.06 -2.84
N ILE A 11 19.21 -6.63 -1.65
CA ILE A 11 18.38 -6.71 -0.43
C ILE A 11 17.16 -5.79 -0.56
N SER A 12 17.35 -4.58 -1.11
CA SER A 12 16.26 -3.63 -1.36
C SER A 12 15.23 -4.18 -2.35
N MET A 13 15.68 -4.70 -3.49
CA MET A 13 14.81 -5.31 -4.51
C MET A 13 14.09 -6.55 -4.00
N PHE A 14 14.78 -7.40 -3.23
CA PHE A 14 14.19 -8.55 -2.56
C PHE A 14 13.10 -8.11 -1.58
N ALA A 15 13.40 -7.18 -0.67
CA ALA A 15 12.45 -6.70 0.33
C ALA A 15 11.23 -6.02 -0.32
N LEU A 16 11.44 -5.17 -1.34
CA LEU A 16 10.36 -4.54 -2.11
C LEU A 16 9.45 -5.58 -2.76
N SER A 17 10.02 -6.56 -3.45
CA SER A 17 9.27 -7.60 -4.14
C SER A 17 8.50 -8.49 -3.14
N PHE A 18 9.16 -8.87 -2.04
CA PHE A 18 8.55 -9.68 -0.98
C PHE A 18 7.38 -8.96 -0.31
N LEU A 19 7.56 -7.71 0.12
CA LEU A 19 6.51 -6.94 0.79
C LEU A 19 5.32 -6.66 -0.15
N ALA A 20 5.59 -6.39 -1.43
CA ALA A 20 4.53 -6.17 -2.42
C ALA A 20 3.67 -7.42 -2.64
N VAL A 21 4.30 -8.59 -2.84
CA VAL A 21 3.60 -9.87 -3.01
C VAL A 21 2.88 -10.27 -1.73
N PHE A 22 3.52 -10.09 -0.57
CA PHE A 22 2.91 -10.41 0.72
C PHE A 22 1.64 -9.60 0.98
N ARG A 23 1.66 -8.28 0.72
CA ARG A 23 0.49 -7.42 0.88
C ARG A 23 -0.66 -7.82 -0.05
N GLU A 24 -0.40 -7.91 -1.35
CA GLU A 24 -1.44 -8.27 -2.34
C GLU A 24 -1.98 -9.69 -2.10
N GLY A 25 -1.10 -10.62 -1.70
CA GLY A 25 -1.48 -11.96 -1.27
C GLY A 25 -2.37 -11.94 -0.03
N ALA A 26 -2.04 -11.14 0.98
CA ALA A 26 -2.84 -11.02 2.21
C ALA A 26 -4.24 -10.47 1.93
N GLU A 27 -4.36 -9.43 1.10
CA GLU A 27 -5.66 -8.88 0.69
C GLU A 27 -6.49 -9.92 -0.10
N THR A 28 -5.85 -10.68 -1.01
CA THR A 28 -6.51 -11.75 -1.77
C THR A 28 -7.01 -12.88 -0.87
N ILE A 29 -6.19 -13.31 0.09
CA ILE A 29 -6.57 -14.35 1.06
C ILE A 29 -7.73 -13.86 1.92
N LEU A 30 -7.68 -12.63 2.42
CA LEU A 30 -8.76 -12.06 3.24
C LEU A 30 -10.08 -11.99 2.45
N PHE A 31 -10.02 -11.64 1.17
CA PHE A 31 -11.18 -11.68 0.28
C PHE A 31 -11.71 -13.11 0.08
N TYR A 32 -10.83 -14.09 -0.15
CA TYR A 32 -11.24 -15.49 -0.28
C TYR A 32 -11.86 -16.04 1.00
N VAL A 33 -11.29 -15.78 2.16
CA VAL A 33 -11.86 -16.21 3.45
C VAL A 33 -13.24 -15.57 3.67
N GLY A 34 -13.42 -14.31 3.28
CA GLY A 34 -14.70 -13.60 3.40
C GLY A 34 -15.80 -14.15 2.48
N ILE A 35 -15.46 -14.61 1.28
CA ILE A 35 -16.44 -15.10 0.30
C ILE A 35 -16.72 -16.60 0.41
N LEU A 36 -15.74 -17.39 0.85
CA LEU A 36 -15.82 -18.86 0.95
C LEU A 36 -17.09 -19.39 1.64
N PRO A 37 -17.57 -18.82 2.78
CA PRO A 37 -18.78 -19.34 3.42
C PRO A 37 -20.09 -19.02 2.67
N ARG A 38 -20.04 -18.21 1.60
CA ARG A 38 -21.21 -17.73 0.86
C ARG A 38 -21.36 -18.33 -0.53
N ILE A 39 -20.41 -19.14 -1.01
CA ILE A 39 -20.37 -19.66 -2.37
C ILE A 39 -20.08 -21.17 -2.39
N SER A 40 -20.48 -21.83 -3.48
CA SER A 40 -20.12 -23.24 -3.70
C SER A 40 -18.66 -23.40 -4.13
N SER A 41 -18.07 -24.58 -3.90
CA SER A 41 -16.69 -24.86 -4.33
C SER A 41 -16.50 -24.76 -5.86
N PHE A 42 -17.56 -25.03 -6.63
CA PHE A 42 -17.53 -24.90 -8.08
C PHE A 42 -17.40 -23.44 -8.53
N GLU A 43 -18.22 -22.55 -7.97
CA GLU A 43 -18.16 -21.11 -8.25
C GLU A 43 -16.82 -20.51 -7.84
N PHE A 44 -16.24 -20.98 -6.73
CA PHE A 44 -14.91 -20.55 -6.29
C PHE A 44 -13.81 -20.88 -7.31
N VAL A 45 -13.75 -22.13 -7.77
CA VAL A 45 -12.75 -22.56 -8.76
C VAL A 45 -12.96 -21.85 -10.11
N LEU A 46 -14.22 -21.66 -10.51
CA LEU A 46 -14.56 -20.92 -11.72
C LEU A 46 -14.09 -19.46 -11.63
N GLY A 47 -14.32 -18.81 -10.48
CA GLY A 47 -13.86 -17.44 -10.22
C GLY A 47 -12.34 -17.29 -10.27
N ILE A 48 -11.59 -18.21 -9.64
CA ILE A 48 -10.12 -18.21 -9.70
C ILE A 48 -9.62 -18.40 -11.14
N SER A 49 -10.23 -19.35 -11.86
CA SER A 49 -9.85 -19.64 -13.25
C SER A 49 -10.10 -18.43 -14.17
N LEU A 50 -11.22 -17.73 -13.97
CA LEU A 50 -11.53 -16.50 -14.69
C LEU A 50 -10.54 -15.37 -14.35
N ALA A 51 -10.20 -15.20 -13.07
CA ALA A 51 -9.24 -14.19 -12.63
C ALA A 51 -7.85 -14.42 -13.25
N LEU A 52 -7.37 -15.66 -13.27
CA LEU A 52 -6.11 -16.02 -13.92
C LEU A 52 -6.12 -15.71 -15.42
N LEU A 53 -7.21 -16.05 -16.11
CA LEU A 53 -7.36 -15.75 -17.53
C LEU A 53 -7.31 -14.24 -17.80
N VAL A 54 -8.01 -13.44 -16.99
CA VAL A 54 -7.98 -11.97 -17.09
C VAL A 54 -6.57 -11.42 -16.83
N LEU A 55 -5.85 -11.94 -15.84
CA LEU A 55 -4.47 -11.53 -15.56
C LEU A 55 -3.53 -11.82 -16.73
N VAL A 56 -3.66 -12.96 -17.41
CA VAL A 56 -2.88 -13.27 -18.62
C VAL A 56 -3.16 -12.27 -19.73
N ILE A 57 -4.44 -11.93 -19.96
CA ILE A 57 -4.83 -10.92 -20.96
C ILE A 57 -4.20 -9.57 -20.62
N ILE A 58 -4.33 -9.11 -19.37
CA ILE A 58 -3.75 -7.85 -18.91
C ILE A 58 -2.22 -7.87 -19.08
N SER A 59 -1.56 -8.97 -18.77
CA SER A 59 -0.10 -9.12 -18.95
C SER A 59 0.32 -8.91 -20.41
N ILE A 60 -0.38 -9.52 -21.36
CA ILE A 60 -0.12 -9.34 -22.80
C ILE A 60 -0.36 -7.90 -23.23
N VAL A 61 -1.47 -7.31 -22.78
CA VAL A 61 -1.81 -5.91 -23.08
C VAL A 61 -0.75 -4.97 -22.53
N MET A 62 -0.29 -5.16 -21.29
CA MET A 62 0.76 -4.35 -20.68
C MET A 62 2.08 -4.47 -21.43
N ASN A 63 2.46 -5.68 -21.86
CA ASN A 63 3.69 -5.88 -22.63
C ASN A 63 3.65 -5.09 -23.96
N LYS A 64 2.49 -5.04 -24.61
CA LYS A 64 2.31 -4.27 -25.86
C LYS A 64 2.16 -2.76 -25.63
N ALA A 65 1.51 -2.37 -24.54
CA ALA A 65 1.26 -0.97 -24.18
C ALA A 65 2.50 -0.26 -23.60
N SER A 66 3.49 -1.02 -23.10
CA SER A 66 4.72 -0.48 -22.54
C SER A 66 5.51 0.42 -23.50
N GLN A 67 5.26 0.33 -24.81
CA GLN A 67 5.89 1.18 -25.82
C GLN A 67 5.24 2.57 -25.95
N PHE A 68 4.00 2.75 -25.47
CA PHE A 68 3.24 3.99 -25.61
C PHE A 68 3.17 4.80 -24.30
N PHE A 69 3.27 4.14 -23.14
CA PHE A 69 3.23 4.82 -21.84
C PHE A 69 4.59 5.42 -21.50
N LEU A 70 4.63 6.74 -21.31
CA LEU A 70 5.79 7.43 -20.73
C LEU A 70 5.84 7.12 -19.22
N PRO A 71 6.64 6.15 -18.75
CA PRO A 71 6.47 5.59 -17.41
C PRO A 71 6.71 6.66 -16.35
N HIS A 72 7.64 7.57 -16.60
CA HIS A 72 8.08 8.58 -15.65
C HIS A 72 6.93 9.43 -15.07
N LYS A 73 5.98 9.89 -15.91
CA LYS A 73 4.84 10.70 -15.42
C LYS A 73 3.85 9.90 -14.58
N VAL A 74 3.62 8.64 -14.95
CA VAL A 74 2.71 7.75 -14.23
C VAL A 74 3.30 7.38 -12.87
N PHE A 75 4.59 7.01 -12.83
CA PHE A 75 5.29 6.69 -11.58
C PHE A 75 5.30 7.86 -10.60
N PHE A 76 5.42 9.11 -11.07
CA PHE A 76 5.32 10.28 -10.21
C PHE A 76 3.95 10.37 -9.50
N ILE A 77 2.86 10.26 -10.25
CA ILE A 77 1.49 10.31 -9.69
C ILE A 77 1.26 9.12 -8.74
N LEU A 78 1.68 7.93 -9.13
CA LEU A 78 1.55 6.72 -8.31
C LEU A 78 2.34 6.83 -7.00
N THR A 79 3.51 7.47 -7.01
CA THR A 79 4.32 7.66 -5.81
C THR A 79 3.59 8.54 -4.78
N TRP A 80 3.03 9.66 -5.24
CA TRP A 80 2.19 10.52 -4.39
C TRP A 80 0.93 9.80 -3.88
N MET A 81 0.31 8.98 -4.73
CA MET A 81 -0.84 8.17 -4.33
C MET A 81 -0.47 7.17 -3.23
N ILE A 82 0.67 6.49 -3.36
CA ILE A 82 1.17 5.55 -2.33
C ILE A 82 1.46 6.28 -1.02
N TYR A 83 2.06 7.47 -1.05
CA TYR A 83 2.29 8.26 0.16
C TYR A 83 0.98 8.69 0.84
N ALA A 84 -0.01 9.13 0.07
CA ALA A 84 -1.32 9.48 0.60
C ALA A 84 -2.02 8.25 1.23
N LEU A 85 -1.95 7.09 0.58
CA LEU A 85 -2.56 5.86 1.09
C LEU A 85 -1.84 5.37 2.35
N ALA A 86 -0.51 5.44 2.39
CA ALA A 86 0.29 5.08 3.55
C ALA A 86 -0.03 5.98 4.76
N PHE A 87 -0.18 7.29 4.55
CA PHE A 87 -0.60 8.24 5.58
C PHE A 87 -1.96 7.86 6.19
N LYS A 88 -2.93 7.52 5.34
CA LYS A 88 -4.26 7.07 5.77
C LYS A 88 -4.19 5.76 6.55
N MET A 89 -3.51 4.75 5.99
CA MET A 89 -3.43 3.42 6.60
C MET A 89 -2.71 3.44 7.95
N LEU A 90 -1.71 4.31 8.12
CA LEU A 90 -1.01 4.49 9.37
C LEU A 90 -1.95 5.02 10.47
N GLY A 91 -2.76 6.04 10.16
CA GLY A 91 -3.76 6.57 11.10
C GLY A 91 -4.84 5.55 11.47
N VAL A 92 -5.38 4.82 10.49
CA VAL A 92 -6.35 3.74 10.72
C VAL A 92 -5.74 2.61 11.54
N SER A 93 -4.49 2.23 11.29
CA SER A 93 -3.82 1.14 12.01
C SER A 93 -3.52 1.52 13.47
N VAL A 94 -3.07 2.74 13.73
CA VAL A 94 -2.85 3.22 15.12
C VAL A 94 -4.17 3.28 15.86
N HIS A 95 -5.23 3.76 15.22
CA HIS A 95 -6.56 3.77 15.81
C HIS A 95 -7.08 2.34 16.08
N ALA A 96 -6.85 1.39 15.17
CA ALA A 96 -7.20 -0.01 15.39
C ALA A 96 -6.47 -0.60 16.61
N LEU A 97 -5.20 -0.26 16.82
CA LEU A 97 -4.44 -0.67 18.01
C LEU A 97 -4.95 -0.04 19.31
N GLN A 98 -5.47 1.19 19.25
CA GLN A 98 -6.10 1.85 20.39
C GLN A 98 -7.44 1.18 20.74
N LEU A 99 -8.22 0.79 19.72
CA LEU A 99 -9.47 0.06 19.91
C LEU A 99 -9.25 -1.34 20.52
N THR A 100 -8.12 -1.98 20.23
CA THR A 100 -7.74 -3.27 20.85
C THR A 100 -7.05 -3.13 22.21
N ASN A 101 -6.97 -1.93 22.79
CA ASN A 101 -6.24 -1.61 24.02
C ASN A 101 -4.75 -2.01 23.98
N MET A 102 -4.17 -2.18 22.79
CA MET A 102 -2.75 -2.51 22.61
C MET A 102 -1.86 -1.25 22.59
N ALA A 103 -2.44 -0.08 22.32
CA ALA A 103 -1.75 1.21 22.32
C ALA A 103 -2.37 2.17 23.35
N PRO A 104 -1.57 3.04 24.00
CA PRO A 104 -2.09 4.14 24.81
C PRO A 104 -2.97 5.05 23.95
N ASN A 105 -4.03 5.57 24.56
CA ASN A 105 -4.97 6.46 23.89
C ASN A 105 -5.08 7.78 24.65
N HIS A 106 -4.19 8.72 24.34
CA HIS A 106 -4.30 10.09 24.84
C HIS A 106 -5.20 10.89 23.88
N LEU A 107 -6.50 10.85 24.18
CA LEU A 107 -7.52 11.53 23.39
C LEU A 107 -7.32 13.05 23.43
N LEU A 108 -7.30 13.68 22.25
CA LEU A 108 -7.43 15.13 22.14
C LEU A 108 -8.91 15.50 22.14
N THR A 109 -9.38 16.05 23.26
CA THR A 109 -10.74 16.59 23.35
C THR A 109 -10.88 17.81 22.44
N GLY A 110 -11.75 17.73 21.42
CA GLY A 110 -12.10 18.86 20.54
C GLY A 110 -11.49 18.82 19.12
N PHE A 111 -10.80 17.75 18.73
CA PHE A 111 -10.26 17.60 17.38
C PHE A 111 -11.25 16.84 16.46
N PRO A 112 -11.50 17.29 15.21
CA PRO A 112 -12.43 16.62 14.31
C PRO A 112 -11.87 15.27 13.84
N THR A 113 -12.75 14.27 13.77
CA THR A 113 -12.44 12.99 13.14
C THR A 113 -12.67 13.06 11.64
N ILE A 114 -11.69 12.66 10.83
CA ILE A 114 -11.81 12.61 9.38
C ILE A 114 -11.47 11.20 8.92
N ASP A 115 -12.49 10.34 8.83
CA ASP A 115 -12.35 8.93 8.44
C ASP A 115 -11.75 8.77 7.03
N LEU A 116 -12.03 9.73 6.13
CA LEU A 116 -11.50 9.69 4.77
C LEU A 116 -9.98 9.76 4.74
N LEU A 117 -9.39 10.58 5.62
CA LEU A 117 -7.94 10.78 5.78
C LEU A 117 -7.33 9.87 6.85
N GLY A 118 -8.15 9.11 7.59
CA GLY A 118 -7.70 8.31 8.72
C GLY A 118 -7.20 9.16 9.89
N ILE A 119 -7.72 10.38 10.06
CA ILE A 119 -7.34 11.28 11.14
C ILE A 119 -8.26 11.03 12.33
N TYR A 120 -7.67 10.52 13.41
CA TYR A 120 -8.34 10.23 14.67
C TYR A 120 -7.80 11.13 15.78
N PRO A 121 -8.60 11.45 16.82
CA PRO A 121 -8.27 12.46 17.80
C PRO A 121 -7.38 11.86 18.90
N SER A 122 -6.21 11.35 18.52
CA SER A 122 -5.22 10.78 19.42
C SER A 122 -3.83 11.37 19.17
N TRP A 123 -3.09 11.62 20.25
CA TRP A 123 -1.72 12.15 20.14
C TRP A 123 -0.81 11.18 19.40
N GLU A 124 -0.94 9.88 19.64
CA GLU A 124 -0.12 8.84 19.02
C GLU A 124 -0.39 8.75 17.52
N GLY A 125 -1.66 8.80 17.10
CA GLY A 125 -2.06 8.77 15.69
C GLY A 125 -1.59 10.01 14.94
N LEU A 126 -1.84 11.20 15.51
CA LEU A 126 -1.42 12.46 14.90
C LEU A 126 0.10 12.61 14.85
N ALA A 127 0.82 12.25 15.91
CA ALA A 127 2.28 12.33 15.95
C ALA A 127 2.93 11.40 14.93
N SER A 128 2.42 10.17 14.79
CA SER A 128 2.95 9.21 13.82
C SER A 128 2.65 9.61 12.37
N GLN A 129 1.47 10.16 12.10
CA GLN A 129 1.11 10.75 10.80
C GLN A 129 1.98 11.98 10.45
N LEU A 130 2.24 12.85 11.43
CA LEU A 130 3.07 14.04 11.25
C LEU A 130 4.54 13.65 11.00
N LEU A 131 5.07 12.69 11.76
CA LEU A 131 6.42 12.15 11.54
C LEU A 131 6.56 11.58 10.12
N PHE A 132 5.58 10.79 9.67
CA PHE A 132 5.57 10.26 8.31
C PHE A 132 5.60 11.37 7.26
N ALA A 133 4.77 12.40 7.41
CA ALA A 133 4.74 13.54 6.49
C ALA A 133 6.11 14.28 6.43
N ILE A 134 6.78 14.47 7.57
CA ILE A 134 8.12 15.07 7.62
C ILE A 134 9.12 14.20 6.86
N ILE A 135 9.11 12.87 7.07
CA ILE A 135 10.02 11.95 6.38
C ILE A 135 9.80 12.02 4.87
N VAL A 136 8.54 12.00 4.42
CA VAL A 136 8.21 12.10 2.99
C VAL A 136 8.72 13.42 2.40
N LEU A 137 8.54 14.55 3.10
CA LEU A 137 9.08 15.84 2.66
C LEU A 137 10.60 15.81 2.54
N ILE A 138 11.31 15.34 3.57
CA ILE A 138 12.79 15.26 3.56
C ILE A 138 13.29 14.40 2.39
N VAL A 139 12.68 13.22 2.19
CA VAL A 139 13.06 12.31 1.10
C VAL A 139 12.79 12.95 -0.26
N THR A 140 11.64 13.60 -0.42
CA THR A 140 11.27 14.28 -1.68
C THR A 140 12.23 15.42 -2.00
N PHE A 141 12.57 16.26 -1.02
CA PHE A 141 13.54 17.34 -1.21
C PHE A 141 14.94 16.82 -1.58
N ARG A 142 15.42 15.75 -0.93
CA ARG A 142 16.72 15.15 -1.25
C ARG A 142 16.77 14.49 -2.63
N GLN A 143 15.63 14.03 -3.16
CA GLN A 143 15.55 13.47 -4.52
C GLN A 143 15.40 14.56 -5.59
N GLY A 144 14.87 15.73 -5.25
CA GLY A 144 14.72 16.88 -6.15
C GLY A 144 16.02 17.65 -6.44
N GLU A 145 17.12 17.38 -5.71
CA GLU A 145 18.44 17.97 -5.96
C GLU A 145 19.31 17.20 -6.98
N LYS A 146 18.70 16.40 -7.86
CA LYS A 146 19.40 15.72 -8.97
C LYS A 146 18.78 16.00 -10.32
#